data_AF-A0A1Q9NZ78-F1
#
_entry.id   AF-A0A1Q9NZ78-F1
#
_cell.length_a   1.000
_cell.length_b   1.000
_cell.length_c   1.000
_cell.angle_alpha   90.00
_cell.angle_beta   90.00
_cell.angle_gamma   90.00
#
_symmetry.space_group_name_H-M   'P 1'
#
loop_
_entity.id
_entity.type
_entity.pdbx_description
1 polymer ?
#
loop_
_entity_poly.entity_id
_entity_poly.type
_entity_poly.pdbx_seq_one_letter_code
_entity_poly.pdbx_strand_id
1 'polypeptide(L)'
;MILRVYSDSFSSLLQEKKSNNKFEGCIISFKILDIIKSQKSNQKHIETVRSLLLDGDEDKRSEITIELAHRRMVQFNDLIEENMFSDDSAGVRAASFWALAIMSDKSKTDDLLEALTQEDNPDARMSEIDSFMIFADRHNISAKSINLAPIQMNIKESEIPLIHKKPEPQKPKIEIPSYTVETISEVKVERIEEIRAEEVQKVETVDKVEGSVTLELDTQIHHARTKVKQILLEITPNVPISLRRIAEVTNVTEKSLETYLTDLTKVNPQAGSYFPLEQVFIKKVETVSQVLDPRPSIAKTCMSCGAIAKRFPCEICSEGTQCTTCKLNIGQGEDSLHCPYCKQPSHSKHLLEWLKIKGECPNCREKLNPDEL
;
A
#
# COMPACT_ATOMS: atom_id res chain seq x y z
N MET A 1 -6.53 -0.07 -9.54
CA MET A 1 -6.33 0.06 -8.07
C MET A 1 -5.01 0.76 -7.75
N ILE A 2 -3.88 0.36 -8.37
CA ILE A 2 -2.56 1.00 -8.22
C ILE A 2 -2.59 2.50 -8.53
N LEU A 3 -3.19 2.92 -9.65
CA LEU A 3 -3.34 4.34 -10.02
C LEU A 3 -4.10 5.19 -8.98
N ARG A 4 -4.95 4.57 -8.15
CA ARG A 4 -5.77 5.29 -7.15
C ARG A 4 -4.96 5.61 -5.90
N VAL A 5 -4.07 4.71 -5.48
CA VAL A 5 -3.21 4.90 -4.31
C VAL A 5 -2.17 6.01 -4.54
N TYR A 6 -1.61 6.10 -5.75
CA TYR A 6 -0.65 7.16 -6.09
C TYR A 6 -1.31 8.51 -6.36
N SER A 7 -2.53 8.51 -6.92
CA SER A 7 -3.39 9.69 -6.98
C SER A 7 -3.60 10.29 -5.58
N ASP A 8 -3.80 9.46 -4.55
CA ASP A 8 -3.97 9.93 -3.17
C ASP A 8 -2.67 10.49 -2.55
N SER A 9 -1.49 9.94 -2.88
CA SER A 9 -0.19 10.49 -2.45
C SER A 9 0.15 11.82 -3.13
N PHE A 10 -0.06 11.93 -4.44
CA PHE A 10 0.16 13.19 -5.14
C PHE A 10 -0.89 14.25 -4.75
N SER A 11 -2.14 13.82 -4.53
CA SER A 11 -3.21 14.69 -4.03
C SER A 11 -2.99 15.15 -2.61
N SER A 12 -2.33 14.36 -1.75
CA SER A 12 -2.02 14.77 -0.38
C SER A 12 -0.90 15.83 -0.32
N LEU A 13 0.13 15.72 -1.17
CA LEU A 13 1.12 16.78 -1.38
C LEU A 13 0.48 18.10 -1.85
N LEU A 14 -0.52 18.03 -2.73
CA LEU A 14 -1.29 19.20 -3.15
C LEU A 14 -2.30 19.70 -2.09
N GLN A 15 -2.84 18.81 -1.25
CA GLN A 15 -3.80 19.18 -0.20
C GLN A 15 -3.16 19.98 0.94
N GLU A 16 -1.88 19.74 1.25
CA GLU A 16 -1.17 20.47 2.30
C GLU A 16 -1.00 21.97 1.94
N LYS A 17 -0.86 22.29 0.64
CA LYS A 17 -0.84 23.69 0.13
C LYS A 17 -2.24 24.35 0.06
N LYS A 18 -3.33 23.57 0.00
CA LYS A 18 -4.69 24.07 -0.29
C LYS A 18 -5.40 24.79 0.87
N SER A 19 -4.81 24.91 2.06
CA SER A 19 -5.51 25.49 3.23
C SER A 19 -5.84 26.99 3.08
N ASN A 20 -5.21 27.71 2.14
CA ASN A 20 -5.37 29.17 2.02
C ASN A 20 -6.11 29.67 0.76
N ASN A 21 -6.46 28.81 -0.22
CA ASN A 21 -6.97 29.27 -1.53
C ASN A 21 -8.13 28.45 -2.11
N LYS A 22 -9.06 28.02 -1.24
CA LYS A 22 -10.10 27.02 -1.55
C LYS A 22 -11.13 27.42 -2.63
N PHE A 23 -11.28 28.71 -2.93
CA PHE A 23 -12.36 29.19 -3.81
C PHE A 23 -11.97 29.25 -5.29
N GLU A 24 -10.70 29.56 -5.62
CA GLU A 24 -10.24 29.65 -7.02
C GLU A 24 -10.10 28.28 -7.69
N GLY A 25 -9.63 27.26 -6.96
CA GLY A 25 -9.45 25.90 -7.51
C GLY A 25 -10.77 25.27 -8.00
N CYS A 26 -11.90 25.54 -7.32
CA CYS A 26 -13.21 25.08 -7.77
C CYS A 26 -13.60 25.68 -9.13
N ILE A 27 -13.33 26.96 -9.37
CA ILE A 27 -13.73 27.65 -10.61
C ILE A 27 -12.99 27.07 -11.82
N ILE A 28 -11.71 26.72 -11.65
CA ILE A 28 -10.89 26.14 -12.72
C ILE A 28 -11.35 24.73 -13.05
N SER A 29 -11.62 23.91 -12.03
CA SER A 29 -12.26 22.61 -12.22
C SER A 29 -13.57 22.74 -12.99
N PHE A 30 -14.42 23.73 -12.70
CA PHE A 30 -15.68 23.93 -13.43
C PHE A 30 -15.48 24.35 -14.89
N LYS A 31 -14.58 25.29 -15.19
CA LYS A 31 -14.31 25.72 -16.58
C LYS A 31 -13.75 24.57 -17.42
N ILE A 32 -12.83 23.80 -16.83
CA ILE A 32 -12.26 22.62 -17.49
C ILE A 32 -13.32 21.55 -17.64
N LEU A 33 -14.15 21.31 -16.63
CA LEU A 33 -15.30 20.41 -16.70
C LEU A 33 -16.27 20.79 -17.83
N ASP A 34 -16.52 22.08 -18.06
CA ASP A 34 -17.40 22.53 -19.14
C ASP A 34 -16.78 22.29 -20.52
N ILE A 35 -15.48 22.58 -20.66
CA ILE A 35 -14.70 22.24 -21.86
C ILE A 35 -14.73 20.73 -22.11
N ILE A 36 -14.53 19.93 -21.06
CA ILE A 36 -14.52 18.46 -21.10
C ILE A 36 -15.90 17.88 -21.43
N LYS A 37 -16.96 18.38 -20.80
CA LYS A 37 -18.34 17.91 -21.00
C LYS A 37 -18.83 18.15 -22.41
N SER A 38 -18.32 19.18 -23.08
CA SER A 38 -18.73 19.50 -24.44
C SER A 38 -18.37 18.39 -25.44
N GLN A 39 -17.45 17.46 -25.11
CA GLN A 39 -16.92 16.33 -25.92
C GLN A 39 -16.48 16.65 -27.35
N LYS A 40 -16.67 17.88 -27.82
CA LYS A 40 -16.18 18.39 -29.09
C LYS A 40 -14.93 19.19 -28.77
N SER A 41 -13.77 18.64 -29.12
CA SER A 41 -12.53 19.40 -29.22
C SER A 41 -12.68 20.39 -30.38
N ASN A 42 -13.38 21.49 -30.14
CA ASN A 42 -13.26 22.64 -31.00
C ASN A 42 -11.87 23.24 -30.76
N GLN A 43 -11.22 23.73 -31.82
CA GLN A 43 -9.94 24.45 -31.76
C GLN A 43 -9.90 25.46 -30.61
N LYS A 44 -11.02 26.16 -30.36
CA LYS A 44 -11.19 27.10 -29.25
C LYS A 44 -10.95 26.49 -27.86
N HIS A 45 -11.39 25.24 -27.64
CA HIS A 45 -11.15 24.53 -26.39
C HIS A 45 -9.68 24.18 -26.20
N ILE A 46 -9.00 23.80 -27.29
CA ILE A 46 -7.57 23.51 -27.26
C ILE A 46 -6.78 24.78 -26.91
N GLU A 47 -7.13 25.90 -27.54
CA GLU A 47 -6.52 27.20 -27.25
C GLU A 47 -6.77 27.65 -25.80
N THR A 48 -7.96 27.37 -25.25
CA THR A 48 -8.27 27.71 -23.86
C THR A 48 -7.46 26.86 -22.88
N VAL A 49 -7.31 25.56 -23.12
CA VAL A 49 -6.46 24.70 -22.29
C VAL A 49 -5.00 25.09 -22.44
N ARG A 50 -4.54 25.42 -23.65
CA ARG A 50 -3.20 25.95 -23.91
C ARG A 50 -2.93 27.22 -23.13
N SER A 51 -3.83 28.21 -23.15
CA SER A 51 -3.62 29.43 -22.37
C SER A 51 -3.58 29.15 -20.87
N LEU A 52 -4.40 28.22 -20.37
CA LEU A 52 -4.37 27.85 -18.96
C LEU A 52 -3.09 27.10 -18.55
N LEU A 53 -2.53 26.29 -19.45
CA LEU A 53 -1.28 25.56 -19.26
C LEU A 53 -0.04 26.42 -19.49
N LEU A 54 -0.14 27.62 -20.07
CA LEU A 54 1.00 28.52 -20.27
C LEU A 54 0.95 29.74 -19.32
N ASP A 55 -0.23 30.30 -19.08
CA ASP A 55 -0.41 31.57 -18.35
C ASP A 55 -0.86 31.38 -16.89
N GLY A 56 -1.13 30.14 -16.46
CA GLY A 56 -1.53 29.82 -15.09
C GLY A 56 -0.36 29.94 -14.09
N ASP A 57 -0.68 30.13 -12.82
CA ASP A 57 0.31 29.87 -11.76
C ASP A 57 0.68 28.38 -11.71
N GLU A 58 1.83 28.07 -11.12
CA GLU A 58 2.37 26.70 -11.02
C GLU A 58 1.33 25.68 -10.54
N ASP A 59 0.63 25.98 -9.45
CA ASP A 59 -0.35 25.06 -8.86
C ASP A 59 -1.52 24.80 -9.84
N LYS A 60 -1.97 25.84 -10.55
CA LYS A 60 -3.00 25.71 -11.59
C LYS A 60 -2.50 24.87 -12.75
N ARG A 61 -1.32 25.15 -13.30
CA ARG A 61 -0.78 24.38 -14.43
C ARG A 61 -0.71 22.89 -14.09
N SER A 62 -0.18 22.55 -12.91
CA SER A 62 -0.14 21.16 -12.44
C SER A 62 -1.52 20.54 -12.25
N GLU A 63 -2.48 21.25 -11.62
CA GLU A 63 -3.84 20.73 -11.41
C GLU A 63 -4.55 20.44 -12.74
N ILE A 64 -4.35 21.29 -13.74
CA ILE A 64 -4.92 21.11 -15.08
C ILE A 64 -4.32 19.89 -15.76
N THR A 65 -3.00 19.75 -15.74
CA THR A 65 -2.29 18.60 -16.30
C THR A 65 -2.78 17.28 -15.69
N ILE A 66 -2.97 17.23 -14.38
CA ILE A 66 -3.49 16.05 -13.67
C ILE A 66 -4.92 15.72 -14.10
N GLU A 67 -5.78 16.74 -14.23
CA GLU A 67 -7.17 16.54 -14.63
C GLU A 67 -7.29 16.04 -16.07
N LEU A 68 -6.43 16.54 -16.98
CA LEU A 68 -6.32 16.02 -18.35
C LEU A 68 -5.94 14.53 -18.35
N ALA A 69 -4.98 14.14 -17.49
CA ALA A 69 -4.53 12.76 -17.35
C ALA A 69 -5.59 11.81 -16.78
N HIS A 70 -6.27 12.21 -15.71
CA HIS A 70 -7.36 11.43 -15.11
C HIS A 70 -8.47 11.11 -16.12
N ARG A 71 -8.68 12.00 -17.09
CA ARG A 71 -9.70 11.85 -18.14
C ARG A 71 -9.17 11.26 -19.43
N ARG A 72 -7.87 10.99 -19.52
CA ARG A 72 -7.19 10.43 -20.69
C ARG A 72 -7.44 11.25 -21.95
N MET A 73 -7.31 12.57 -21.85
CA MET A 73 -7.53 13.47 -22.98
C MET A 73 -6.31 13.49 -23.91
N VAL A 74 -6.13 12.42 -24.67
CA VAL A 74 -4.95 12.20 -25.53
C VAL A 74 -4.70 13.29 -26.58
N GLN A 75 -5.72 14.07 -26.95
CA GLN A 75 -5.54 15.20 -27.86
C GLN A 75 -4.70 16.35 -27.28
N PHE A 76 -4.35 16.30 -25.99
CA PHE A 76 -3.47 17.26 -25.33
C PHE A 76 -2.06 16.74 -25.08
N ASN A 77 -1.72 15.53 -25.56
CA ASN A 77 -0.40 14.94 -25.33
C ASN A 77 0.74 15.87 -25.79
N ASP A 78 0.64 16.45 -26.98
CA ASP A 78 1.67 17.34 -27.52
C ASP A 78 1.92 18.56 -26.63
N LEU A 79 0.86 19.11 -26.02
CA LEU A 79 0.95 20.27 -25.13
C LEU A 79 1.52 19.88 -23.75
N ILE A 80 1.15 18.71 -23.24
CA ILE A 80 1.69 18.19 -21.98
C ILE A 80 3.18 17.85 -22.16
N GLU A 81 3.56 17.34 -23.33
CA GLU A 81 4.94 17.07 -23.70
C GLU A 81 5.76 18.35 -23.82
N GLU A 82 5.20 19.40 -24.46
CA GLU A 82 5.81 20.73 -24.48
C GLU A 82 6.09 21.23 -23.05
N ASN A 83 5.13 21.14 -22.14
CA ASN A 83 5.30 21.55 -20.74
C ASN A 83 6.30 20.66 -19.97
N MET A 84 6.34 19.35 -20.23
CA MET A 84 7.28 18.44 -19.59
C MET A 84 8.74 18.87 -19.82
N PHE A 85 9.07 19.38 -21.00
CA PHE A 85 10.45 19.80 -21.33
C PHE A 85 10.73 21.29 -21.09
N SER A 86 9.71 22.16 -21.20
CA SER A 86 9.93 23.61 -21.26
C SER A 86 9.37 24.42 -20.09
N ASP A 87 8.56 23.83 -19.21
CA ASP A 87 7.99 24.56 -18.07
C ASP A 87 9.08 24.96 -17.05
N ASP A 88 8.98 26.18 -16.53
CA ASP A 88 9.94 26.75 -15.60
C ASP A 88 9.83 26.14 -14.18
N SER A 89 8.64 25.62 -13.83
CA SER A 89 8.42 24.90 -12.58
C SER A 89 8.72 23.41 -12.73
N ALA A 90 9.62 22.92 -11.89
CA ALA A 90 9.88 21.48 -11.73
C ALA A 90 8.62 20.70 -11.28
N GLY A 91 7.72 21.33 -10.52
CA GLY A 91 6.46 20.72 -10.11
C GLY A 91 5.50 20.50 -11.28
N VAL A 92 5.47 21.41 -12.26
CA VAL A 92 4.65 21.27 -13.47
C VAL A 92 5.27 20.27 -14.44
N ARG A 93 6.61 20.24 -14.58
CA ARG A 93 7.30 19.22 -15.37
C ARG A 93 7.02 17.81 -14.84
N ALA A 94 7.16 17.59 -13.53
CA ALA A 94 6.84 16.32 -12.89
C ALA A 94 5.36 15.92 -13.06
N ALA A 95 4.43 16.87 -12.97
CA ALA A 95 3.00 16.60 -13.22
C ALA A 95 2.74 16.20 -14.69
N SER A 96 3.43 16.87 -15.63
CA SER A 96 3.35 16.58 -17.07
C SER A 96 3.94 15.22 -17.42
N PHE A 97 5.06 14.88 -16.79
CA PHE A 97 5.67 13.56 -16.88
C PHE A 97 4.70 12.47 -16.42
N TRP A 98 4.12 12.62 -15.21
CA TRP A 98 3.15 11.67 -14.67
C TRP A 98 1.92 11.52 -15.58
N ALA A 99 1.42 12.63 -16.12
CA ALA A 99 0.30 12.63 -17.04
C ALA A 99 0.60 11.80 -18.30
N LEU A 100 1.76 12.01 -18.94
CA LEU A 100 2.19 11.22 -20.09
C LEU A 100 2.46 9.76 -19.72
N ALA A 101 3.08 9.48 -18.58
CA ALA A 101 3.31 8.13 -18.07
C ALA A 101 2.00 7.34 -17.88
N ILE A 102 0.86 8.01 -17.64
CA ILE A 102 -0.45 7.37 -17.52
C ILE A 102 -1.21 7.33 -18.85
N MET A 103 -1.09 8.33 -19.71
CA MET A 103 -1.91 8.41 -20.92
C MET A 103 -1.26 7.74 -22.13
N SER A 104 0.06 7.77 -22.22
CA SER A 104 0.79 7.37 -23.42
C SER A 104 0.95 5.86 -23.56
N ASP A 105 1.12 5.43 -24.81
CA ASP A 105 1.50 4.06 -25.14
C ASP A 105 3.02 3.86 -25.03
N LYS A 106 3.48 2.64 -25.34
CA LYS A 106 4.89 2.25 -25.25
C LYS A 106 5.81 3.07 -26.18
N SER A 107 5.31 3.73 -27.23
CA SER A 107 6.15 4.52 -28.13
C SER A 107 6.80 5.72 -27.44
N LYS A 108 6.22 6.22 -26.35
CA LYS A 108 6.76 7.31 -25.52
C LYS A 108 7.86 6.89 -24.54
N THR A 109 8.38 5.67 -24.65
CA THR A 109 9.44 5.20 -23.74
C THR A 109 10.69 6.07 -23.81
N ASP A 110 11.14 6.40 -25.01
CA ASP A 110 12.39 7.15 -25.20
C ASP A 110 12.24 8.61 -24.76
N ASP A 111 11.11 9.26 -25.10
CA ASP A 111 10.80 10.64 -24.69
C ASP A 111 10.75 10.78 -23.16
N LEU A 112 10.14 9.81 -22.46
CA LEU A 112 10.10 9.80 -20.99
C LEU A 112 11.48 9.52 -20.38
N LEU A 113 12.30 8.66 -20.98
CA LEU A 113 13.66 8.46 -20.51
C LEU A 113 14.52 9.72 -20.71
N GLU A 114 14.35 10.41 -21.84
CA GLU A 114 15.03 11.68 -22.11
C GLU A 114 14.66 12.74 -21.06
N ALA A 115 13.37 12.95 -20.80
CA ALA A 115 12.90 13.89 -19.77
C ALA A 115 13.52 13.59 -18.39
N LEU A 116 13.50 12.32 -17.97
CA LEU A 116 14.13 11.86 -16.72
C LEU A 116 15.61 12.22 -16.61
N THR A 117 16.35 12.17 -17.74
CA THR A 117 17.78 12.51 -17.74
C THR A 117 18.04 14.01 -17.72
N GLN A 118 17.09 14.82 -18.20
CA GLN A 118 17.21 16.27 -18.27
C GLN A 118 16.73 16.97 -16.99
N GLU A 119 15.85 16.35 -16.19
CA GLU A 119 15.32 16.94 -14.96
C GLU A 119 16.45 17.20 -13.95
N ASP A 120 16.70 18.45 -13.62
CA ASP A 120 17.79 18.91 -12.76
C ASP A 120 17.39 18.99 -11.28
N ASN A 121 16.10 19.15 -11.00
CA ASN A 121 15.54 19.19 -9.66
C ASN A 121 15.41 17.76 -9.08
N PRO A 122 16.02 17.48 -7.91
CA PRO A 122 16.04 16.13 -7.35
C PRO A 122 14.66 15.62 -6.91
N ASP A 123 13.77 16.51 -6.44
CA ASP A 123 12.45 16.14 -5.95
C ASP A 123 11.50 15.82 -7.12
N ALA A 124 11.56 16.63 -8.19
CA ALA A 124 10.84 16.35 -9.43
C ALA A 124 11.34 15.04 -10.06
N ARG A 125 12.66 14.87 -10.17
CA ARG A 125 13.26 13.64 -10.73
C ARG A 125 12.82 12.39 -9.97
N MET A 126 12.76 12.43 -8.64
CA MET A 126 12.27 11.29 -7.85
C MET A 126 10.81 10.96 -8.18
N SER A 127 9.97 11.99 -8.31
CA SER A 127 8.56 11.84 -8.69
C SER A 127 8.40 11.26 -10.11
N GLU A 128 9.28 11.66 -11.04
CA GLU A 128 9.32 11.12 -12.40
C GLU A 128 9.78 9.66 -12.43
N ILE A 129 10.78 9.29 -11.61
CA ILE A 129 11.25 7.89 -11.49
C ILE A 129 10.08 6.99 -11.05
N ASP A 130 9.36 7.39 -10.00
CA ASP A 130 8.19 6.65 -9.52
C ASP A 130 7.11 6.51 -10.61
N SER A 131 6.86 7.59 -11.34
CA SER A 131 5.90 7.62 -12.45
C SER A 131 6.34 6.71 -13.60
N PHE A 132 7.63 6.69 -13.94
CA PHE A 132 8.20 5.86 -14.99
C PHE A 132 8.19 4.38 -14.62
N MET A 133 8.41 4.02 -13.35
CA MET A 133 8.28 2.62 -12.90
C MET A 133 6.86 2.09 -13.13
N ILE A 134 5.84 2.91 -12.88
CA ILE A 134 4.44 2.54 -13.16
C ILE A 134 4.22 2.38 -14.67
N PHE A 135 4.77 3.28 -15.50
CA PHE A 135 4.71 3.17 -16.96
C PHE A 135 5.40 1.89 -17.47
N ALA A 136 6.61 1.62 -16.97
CA ALA A 136 7.43 0.48 -17.37
C ALA A 136 6.77 -0.85 -17.05
N ASP A 137 6.22 -0.99 -15.83
CA ASP A 137 5.46 -2.18 -15.42
C ASP A 137 4.25 -2.41 -16.33
N ARG A 138 3.45 -1.35 -16.56
CA ARG A 138 2.27 -1.41 -17.43
C ARG A 138 2.58 -1.85 -18.86
N HIS A 139 3.75 -1.49 -19.38
CA HIS A 139 4.17 -1.77 -20.77
C HIS A 139 5.18 -2.91 -20.90
N ASN A 140 5.40 -3.68 -19.83
CA ASN A 140 6.37 -4.79 -19.75
C ASN A 140 7.78 -4.38 -20.23
N ILE A 141 8.25 -3.21 -19.79
CA ILE A 141 9.59 -2.71 -20.08
C ILE A 141 10.53 -3.27 -19.01
N SER A 142 11.54 -4.03 -19.46
CA SER A 142 12.49 -4.67 -18.54
C SER A 142 13.34 -3.61 -17.84
N ALA A 143 13.56 -3.75 -16.53
CA ALA A 143 14.50 -2.90 -15.81
C ALA A 143 15.92 -2.95 -16.42
N LYS A 144 16.29 -4.05 -17.07
CA LYS A 144 17.59 -4.20 -17.74
C LYS A 144 17.72 -3.37 -19.02
N SER A 145 16.61 -3.00 -19.67
CA SER A 145 16.64 -2.10 -20.84
C SER A 145 16.69 -0.63 -20.46
N ILE A 146 16.44 -0.30 -19.18
CA ILE A 146 16.50 1.08 -18.69
C ILE A 146 17.96 1.38 -18.32
N ASN A 147 18.73 1.90 -19.28
CA ASN A 147 20.10 2.33 -19.03
C ASN A 147 20.11 3.77 -18.50
N LEU A 148 19.72 3.95 -17.24
CA LEU A 148 19.97 5.21 -16.53
C LEU A 148 21.45 5.22 -16.18
N ALA A 149 22.26 5.93 -16.98
CA ALA A 149 23.65 6.16 -16.65
C ALA A 149 23.72 6.67 -15.20
N PRO A 150 24.62 6.14 -14.35
CA PRO A 150 24.69 6.54 -12.95
C PRO A 150 24.91 8.05 -12.88
N ILE A 151 23.86 8.76 -12.47
CA ILE A 151 23.85 10.22 -12.48
C ILE A 151 24.78 10.66 -11.36
N GLN A 152 25.89 11.29 -11.73
CA GLN A 152 26.78 11.94 -10.78
C GLN A 152 26.00 13.11 -10.17
N MET A 153 25.41 12.89 -8.99
CA MET A 153 24.93 13.99 -8.18
C MET A 153 26.15 14.82 -7.79
N ASN A 154 26.38 15.92 -8.51
CA ASN A 154 27.36 16.95 -8.12
C ASN A 154 26.82 17.68 -6.89
N ILE A 155 26.74 16.97 -5.77
CA ILE A 155 26.50 17.57 -4.47
C ILE A 155 27.79 18.33 -4.14
N LYS A 156 27.76 19.65 -4.27
CA LYS A 156 28.82 20.49 -3.72
C LYS A 156 28.82 20.28 -2.21
N GLU A 157 29.75 19.48 -1.71
CA GLU A 157 29.90 19.16 -0.27
C GLU A 157 30.10 20.42 0.62
N SER A 158 30.34 21.59 0.03
CA SER A 158 30.64 22.85 0.73
C SER A 158 29.47 23.48 1.49
N GLU A 159 28.25 22.93 1.44
CA GLU A 159 27.06 23.56 2.07
C GLU A 159 26.33 22.68 3.09
N ILE A 160 26.89 21.54 3.53
CA ILE A 160 26.27 20.72 4.58
C ILE A 160 26.55 21.34 5.96
N PRO A 161 25.55 21.90 6.67
CA PRO A 161 25.77 22.42 8.02
C PRO A 161 26.14 21.27 8.97
N LEU A 162 27.21 21.45 9.73
CA LEU A 162 27.70 20.51 10.76
C LEU A 162 26.61 20.22 11.80
N ILE A 163 25.88 19.12 11.64
CA ILE A 163 24.97 18.59 12.64
C ILE A 163 25.81 17.93 13.74
N HIS A 164 25.80 18.53 14.94
CA HIS A 164 26.43 17.96 16.13
C HIS A 164 25.85 16.56 16.44
N LYS A 165 26.69 15.53 16.33
CA LYS A 165 26.36 14.14 16.67
C LYS A 165 26.02 14.03 18.15
N LYS A 166 24.80 13.58 18.44
CA LYS A 166 24.35 13.15 19.77
C LYS A 166 25.00 11.79 20.11
N PRO A 167 25.48 11.55 21.34
CA PRO A 167 26.15 10.31 21.70
C PRO A 167 25.20 9.11 21.67
N GLU A 168 25.69 8.02 21.09
CA GLU A 168 25.02 6.72 20.96
C GLU A 168 24.78 6.06 22.33
N PRO A 169 23.58 5.49 22.59
CA PRO A 169 23.33 4.71 23.79
C PRO A 169 23.93 3.30 23.67
N GLN A 170 24.67 2.90 24.70
CA GLN A 170 25.30 1.58 24.79
C GLN A 170 24.26 0.46 24.93
N LYS A 171 24.35 -0.56 24.07
CA LYS A 171 23.53 -1.78 24.14
C LYS A 171 23.99 -2.71 25.27
N PRO A 172 23.08 -3.30 26.07
CA PRO A 172 23.44 -4.30 27.07
C PRO A 172 23.77 -5.66 26.43
N LYS A 173 24.82 -6.31 26.95
CA LYS A 173 25.22 -7.69 26.67
C LYS A 173 24.17 -8.66 27.21
N ILE A 174 23.66 -9.54 26.35
CA ILE A 174 22.82 -10.68 26.74
C ILE A 174 23.64 -11.95 26.51
N GLU A 175 23.88 -12.72 27.57
CA GLU A 175 24.53 -14.04 27.51
C GLU A 175 23.48 -15.13 27.27
N ILE A 176 23.76 -16.03 26.33
CA ILE A 176 22.89 -17.17 25.97
C ILE A 176 23.51 -18.44 26.58
N PRO A 177 22.75 -19.27 27.32
CA PRO A 177 23.27 -20.53 27.84
C PRO A 177 23.27 -21.63 26.78
N SER A 178 24.39 -22.35 26.67
CA SER A 178 24.59 -23.51 25.82
C SER A 178 24.00 -24.78 26.44
N TYR A 179 23.21 -25.55 25.68
CA TYR A 179 22.80 -26.90 26.05
C TYR A 179 23.52 -27.94 25.18
N THR A 180 24.05 -28.97 25.84
CA THR A 180 24.67 -30.16 25.24
C THR A 180 23.60 -31.21 24.89
N VAL A 181 23.73 -31.84 23.72
CA VAL A 181 22.89 -32.95 23.27
C VAL A 181 23.63 -34.26 23.57
N GLU A 182 23.00 -35.14 24.35
CA GLU A 182 23.48 -36.51 24.60
C GLU A 182 23.09 -37.46 23.46
N THR A 183 24.04 -38.31 23.11
CA THR A 183 23.97 -39.41 22.14
C THR A 183 23.20 -40.60 22.71
N ILE A 184 22.34 -41.23 21.90
CA ILE A 184 21.76 -42.55 22.20
C ILE A 184 22.21 -43.57 21.16
N SER A 185 22.46 -44.75 21.71
CA SER A 185 23.25 -45.90 21.30
C SER A 185 22.59 -46.87 20.31
N GLU A 186 23.48 -47.68 19.73
CA GLU A 186 23.31 -48.86 18.89
C GLU A 186 22.41 -49.96 19.50
N VAL A 187 21.71 -50.70 18.62
CA VAL A 187 21.27 -52.08 18.89
C VAL A 187 21.54 -52.94 17.65
N LYS A 188 22.41 -53.95 17.83
CA LYS A 188 22.61 -55.11 16.95
C LYS A 188 21.63 -56.21 17.32
N VAL A 189 21.04 -56.89 16.32
CA VAL A 189 20.59 -58.28 16.45
C VAL A 189 20.93 -59.02 15.16
N GLU A 190 21.79 -60.04 15.27
CA GLU A 190 22.11 -61.00 14.22
C GLU A 190 21.19 -62.24 14.28
N ARG A 191 20.64 -62.59 13.12
CA ARG A 191 20.67 -63.90 12.44
C ARG A 191 20.07 -65.14 13.13
N ILE A 192 18.99 -65.67 12.53
CA ILE A 192 18.76 -67.13 12.32
C ILE A 192 18.17 -67.39 10.92
N GLU A 193 19.05 -67.94 10.07
CA GLU A 193 18.93 -69.01 9.05
C GLU A 193 17.90 -68.89 7.89
N GLU A 194 18.32 -68.69 6.64
CA GLU A 194 19.08 -69.61 5.75
C GLU A 194 18.34 -70.93 5.48
N ILE A 195 17.33 -70.90 4.59
CA ILE A 195 16.91 -71.99 3.64
C ILE A 195 15.95 -71.48 2.52
N ARG A 196 15.71 -70.16 2.39
CA ARG A 196 14.93 -69.56 1.26
C ARG A 196 15.76 -68.61 0.37
N ALA A 197 17.08 -68.81 0.31
CA ALA A 197 18.02 -67.76 -0.11
C ALA A 197 18.32 -67.64 -1.61
N GLU A 198 17.88 -68.56 -2.49
CA GLU A 198 18.28 -68.49 -3.91
C GLU A 198 17.18 -68.08 -4.90
N GLU A 199 15.89 -68.14 -4.54
CA GLU A 199 14.79 -67.63 -5.39
C GLU A 199 14.24 -66.25 -4.98
N VAL A 200 14.57 -65.77 -3.77
CA VAL A 200 14.17 -64.42 -3.28
C VAL A 200 15.14 -63.32 -3.73
N GLN A 201 16.38 -63.66 -4.09
CA GLN A 201 17.44 -62.68 -4.38
C GLN A 201 17.24 -61.91 -5.71
N LYS A 202 16.41 -62.42 -6.62
CA LYS A 202 16.07 -61.74 -7.88
C LYS A 202 14.80 -60.88 -7.82
N VAL A 203 13.94 -61.07 -6.81
CA VAL A 203 12.72 -60.26 -6.65
C VAL A 203 12.96 -59.13 -5.65
N GLU A 204 13.75 -59.35 -4.58
CA GLU A 204 14.06 -58.29 -3.61
C GLU A 204 14.98 -57.18 -4.14
N THR A 205 15.72 -57.39 -5.22
CA THR A 205 16.59 -56.35 -5.81
C THR A 205 15.84 -55.37 -6.70
N VAL A 206 14.62 -55.70 -7.15
CA VAL A 206 13.76 -54.77 -7.90
C VAL A 206 12.90 -53.96 -6.92
N ASP A 207 12.33 -54.62 -5.90
CA ASP A 207 11.48 -53.94 -4.90
C ASP A 207 12.27 -53.04 -3.92
N LYS A 208 13.54 -53.37 -3.60
CA LYS A 208 14.38 -52.48 -2.74
C LYS A 208 14.88 -51.23 -3.46
N VAL A 209 15.04 -51.27 -4.80
CA VAL A 209 15.49 -50.10 -5.57
C VAL A 209 14.34 -49.15 -5.86
N GLU A 210 13.12 -49.65 -6.11
CA GLU A 210 11.94 -48.80 -6.26
C GLU A 210 11.48 -48.20 -4.92
N GLY A 211 11.63 -48.92 -3.81
CA GLY A 211 11.32 -48.42 -2.46
C GLY A 211 12.26 -47.31 -1.96
N SER A 212 13.56 -47.34 -2.31
CA SER A 212 14.50 -46.29 -1.88
C SER A 212 14.36 -45.01 -2.71
N VAL A 213 14.07 -45.13 -4.01
CA VAL A 213 13.90 -43.97 -4.90
C VAL A 213 12.61 -43.19 -4.60
N THR A 214 11.54 -43.90 -4.21
CA THR A 214 10.26 -43.26 -3.84
C THR A 214 10.37 -42.47 -2.53
N LEU A 215 11.08 -42.98 -1.53
CA LEU A 215 11.29 -42.32 -0.24
C LEU A 215 12.14 -41.04 -0.34
N GLU A 216 13.20 -41.05 -1.17
CA GLU A 216 14.01 -39.84 -1.40
C GLU A 216 13.22 -38.76 -2.15
N LEU A 217 12.42 -39.16 -3.15
CA LEU A 217 11.60 -38.24 -3.93
C LEU A 217 10.50 -37.59 -3.07
N ASP A 218 9.83 -38.36 -2.22
CA ASP A 218 8.80 -37.84 -1.31
C ASP A 218 9.39 -36.85 -0.29
N THR A 219 10.61 -37.12 0.19
CA THR A 219 11.33 -36.23 1.11
C THR A 219 11.68 -34.90 0.42
N GLN A 220 12.15 -34.96 -0.83
CA GLN A 220 12.44 -33.76 -1.63
C GLN A 220 11.17 -32.94 -1.91
N ILE A 221 10.06 -33.61 -2.24
CA ILE A 221 8.76 -32.95 -2.47
C ILE A 221 8.26 -32.29 -1.18
N HIS A 222 8.38 -32.96 -0.03
CA HIS A 222 7.96 -32.41 1.26
C HIS A 222 8.77 -31.17 1.65
N HIS A 223 10.09 -31.22 1.47
CA HIS A 223 10.97 -30.09 1.74
C HIS A 223 10.70 -28.91 0.80
N ALA A 224 10.48 -29.17 -0.49
CA ALA A 224 10.06 -28.17 -1.47
C ALA A 224 8.74 -27.49 -1.07
N ARG A 225 7.71 -28.27 -0.67
CA ARG A 225 6.42 -27.75 -0.20
C ARG A 225 6.58 -26.85 1.03
N THR A 226 7.45 -27.23 1.96
CA THR A 226 7.71 -26.45 3.18
C THR A 226 8.34 -25.10 2.85
N LYS A 227 9.32 -25.07 1.93
CA LYS A 227 9.93 -23.83 1.43
C LYS A 227 8.93 -22.94 0.70
N VAL A 228 8.09 -23.51 -0.15
CA VAL A 228 7.02 -22.75 -0.84
C VAL A 228 6.10 -22.10 0.19
N LYS A 229 5.62 -22.85 1.19
CA LYS A 229 4.78 -22.29 2.27
C LYS A 229 5.45 -21.12 2.98
N GLN A 230 6.72 -21.25 3.34
CA GLN A 230 7.48 -20.20 4.02
C GLN A 230 7.52 -18.90 3.18
N ILE A 231 7.81 -19.01 1.89
CA ILE A 231 7.81 -17.85 0.97
C ILE A 231 6.42 -17.24 0.87
N LEU A 232 5.37 -18.06 0.78
CA LEU A 232 3.99 -17.56 0.74
C LEU A 232 3.61 -16.79 2.01
N LEU A 233 4.17 -17.16 3.17
CA LEU A 233 3.98 -16.42 4.41
C LEU A 233 4.70 -15.06 4.41
N GLU A 234 5.84 -14.95 3.72
CA GLU A 234 6.65 -13.73 3.63
C GLU A 234 6.16 -12.74 2.56
N ILE A 235 5.39 -13.19 1.57
CA ILE A 235 4.83 -12.31 0.54
C ILE A 235 3.86 -11.30 1.15
N THR A 236 4.03 -10.04 0.74
CA THR A 236 3.10 -8.94 1.02
C THR A 236 1.72 -9.26 0.44
N PRO A 237 0.65 -9.22 1.24
CA PRO A 237 -0.70 -9.49 0.74
C PRO A 237 -1.10 -8.57 -0.42
N ASN A 238 -1.94 -9.09 -1.33
CA ASN A 238 -2.44 -8.40 -2.53
C ASN A 238 -1.37 -7.97 -3.55
N VAL A 239 -0.11 -8.34 -3.37
CA VAL A 239 0.94 -8.17 -4.38
C VAL A 239 1.04 -9.44 -5.21
N PRO A 240 0.87 -9.38 -6.54
CA PRO A 240 1.06 -10.53 -7.40
C PRO A 240 2.54 -10.92 -7.43
N ILE A 241 2.83 -12.20 -7.22
CA ILE A 241 4.15 -12.78 -7.44
C ILE A 241 4.10 -13.75 -8.61
N SER A 242 5.08 -13.69 -9.50
CA SER A 242 5.17 -14.63 -10.62
C SER A 242 5.57 -16.02 -10.15
N LEU A 243 4.97 -17.04 -10.78
CA LEU A 243 5.27 -18.46 -10.54
C LEU A 243 6.76 -18.74 -10.75
N ARG A 244 7.34 -18.17 -11.81
CA ARG A 244 8.77 -18.24 -12.12
C ARG A 244 9.65 -17.78 -10.95
N ARG A 245 9.30 -16.68 -10.29
CA ARG A 245 10.08 -16.17 -9.15
C ARG A 245 10.03 -17.12 -7.96
N ILE A 246 8.86 -17.70 -7.68
CA ILE A 246 8.74 -18.70 -6.61
C ILE A 246 9.53 -19.97 -6.98
N ALA A 247 9.45 -20.43 -8.23
CA ALA A 247 10.17 -21.58 -8.74
C ALA A 247 11.70 -21.41 -8.60
N GLU A 248 12.23 -20.25 -8.98
CA GLU A 248 13.65 -19.90 -8.86
C GLU A 248 14.12 -19.91 -7.38
N VAL A 249 13.36 -19.33 -6.46
CA VAL A 249 13.73 -19.27 -5.03
C VAL A 249 13.61 -20.63 -4.34
N THR A 250 12.65 -21.47 -4.76
CA THR A 250 12.40 -22.78 -4.14
C THR A 250 13.17 -23.93 -4.77
N ASN A 251 13.77 -23.70 -5.96
CA ASN A 251 14.36 -24.73 -6.81
C ASN A 251 13.35 -25.83 -7.18
N VAL A 252 12.12 -25.43 -7.53
CA VAL A 252 11.01 -26.32 -7.93
C VAL A 252 10.60 -25.99 -9.35
N THR A 253 10.26 -27.01 -10.15
CA THR A 253 9.78 -26.76 -11.52
C THR A 253 8.44 -26.02 -11.51
N GLU A 254 8.22 -25.13 -12.48
CA GLU A 254 6.99 -24.34 -12.59
C GLU A 254 5.74 -25.24 -12.67
N LYS A 255 5.81 -26.36 -13.40
CA LYS A 255 4.71 -27.32 -13.53
C LYS A 255 4.32 -27.98 -12.19
N SER A 256 5.31 -28.37 -11.40
CA SER A 256 5.08 -28.92 -10.05
C SER A 256 4.49 -27.87 -9.11
N LEU A 257 4.97 -26.62 -9.23
CA LEU A 257 4.51 -25.52 -8.40
C LEU A 257 3.08 -25.09 -8.77
N GLU A 258 2.74 -25.03 -10.04
CA GLU A 258 1.37 -24.77 -10.53
C GLU A 258 0.38 -25.79 -9.97
N THR A 259 0.73 -27.08 -10.03
CA THR A 259 -0.08 -28.16 -9.46
C THR A 259 -0.26 -27.93 -7.95
N TYR A 260 0.83 -27.62 -7.24
CA TYR A 260 0.80 -27.38 -5.81
C TYR A 260 -0.03 -26.15 -5.40
N LEU A 261 0.09 -25.02 -6.09
CA LEU A 261 -0.67 -23.80 -5.79
C LEU A 261 -2.15 -23.95 -6.13
N THR A 262 -2.46 -24.70 -7.20
CA THR A 262 -3.84 -25.06 -7.55
C THR A 262 -4.46 -25.93 -6.45
N ASP A 263 -3.74 -26.92 -5.94
CA ASP A 263 -4.23 -27.77 -4.85
C ASP A 263 -4.30 -27.00 -3.52
N LEU A 264 -3.33 -26.15 -3.24
CA LEU A 264 -3.32 -25.30 -2.04
C LEU A 264 -4.53 -24.37 -1.99
N THR A 265 -4.88 -23.74 -3.12
CA THR A 265 -6.04 -22.83 -3.19
C THR A 265 -7.38 -23.57 -3.12
N LYS A 266 -7.45 -24.83 -3.57
CA LYS A 266 -8.61 -25.70 -3.36
C LYS A 266 -8.77 -26.09 -1.88
N VAL A 267 -7.68 -26.47 -1.22
CA VAL A 267 -7.70 -26.93 0.19
C VAL A 267 -7.81 -25.76 1.18
N ASN A 268 -7.12 -24.65 0.89
CA ASN A 268 -7.12 -23.45 1.70
C ASN A 268 -7.35 -22.20 0.83
N PRO A 269 -8.62 -21.84 0.57
CA PRO A 269 -8.97 -20.65 -0.21
C PRO A 269 -8.50 -19.32 0.41
N GLN A 270 -8.11 -19.31 1.70
CA GLN A 270 -7.58 -18.13 2.39
C GLN A 270 -6.10 -17.90 2.11
N ALA A 271 -5.35 -18.92 1.70
CA ALA A 271 -3.94 -18.78 1.36
C ALA A 271 -3.71 -17.79 0.20
N GLY A 272 -4.66 -17.71 -0.74
CA GLY A 272 -4.58 -16.78 -1.86
C GLY A 272 -5.42 -17.17 -3.06
N SER A 273 -5.01 -16.68 -4.23
CA SER A 273 -5.56 -17.08 -5.52
C SER A 273 -4.44 -17.21 -6.52
N TYR A 274 -4.43 -18.34 -7.23
CA TYR A 274 -3.53 -18.60 -8.34
C TYR A 274 -4.25 -18.33 -9.64
N PHE A 275 -3.60 -17.61 -10.56
CA PHE A 275 -4.13 -17.23 -11.86
C PHE A 275 -3.32 -17.92 -12.95
N PRO A 276 -3.84 -19.00 -13.59
CA PRO A 276 -3.08 -19.84 -14.50
C PRO A 276 -2.62 -19.14 -15.78
N LEU A 277 -3.40 -18.18 -16.29
CA LEU A 277 -3.08 -17.47 -17.54
C LEU A 277 -1.93 -16.48 -17.34
N GLU A 278 -1.97 -15.75 -16.23
CA GLU A 278 -0.96 -14.76 -15.84
C GLU A 278 0.24 -15.40 -15.14
N GLN A 279 0.13 -16.68 -14.75
CA GLN A 279 1.12 -17.41 -13.95
C GLN A 279 1.53 -16.63 -12.69
N VAL A 280 0.56 -16.02 -12.00
CA VAL A 280 0.79 -15.29 -10.75
C VAL A 280 0.00 -15.87 -9.58
N PHE A 281 0.58 -15.78 -8.40
CA PHE A 281 -0.09 -16.03 -7.14
C PHE A 281 -0.29 -14.72 -6.39
N ILE A 282 -1.51 -14.49 -5.91
CA ILE A 282 -1.85 -13.34 -5.07
C ILE A 282 -2.25 -13.86 -3.70
N LYS A 283 -1.43 -13.57 -2.69
CA LYS A 283 -1.77 -13.86 -1.30
C LYS A 283 -2.96 -13.00 -0.90
N LYS A 284 -4.05 -13.63 -0.44
CA LYS A 284 -5.18 -12.91 0.14
C LYS A 284 -4.77 -12.43 1.52
N VAL A 285 -5.15 -11.20 1.86
CA VAL A 285 -5.16 -10.80 3.27
C VAL A 285 -6.13 -11.77 3.95
N GLU A 286 -5.69 -12.40 5.05
CA GLU A 286 -6.63 -13.00 6.00
C GLU A 286 -7.51 -11.87 6.51
N THR A 287 -8.58 -11.60 5.79
CA THR A 287 -9.63 -10.73 6.26
C THR A 287 -10.25 -11.50 7.41
N VAL A 288 -9.93 -11.10 8.64
CA VAL A 288 -10.59 -11.52 9.88
C VAL A 288 -12.04 -10.98 9.91
N SER A 289 -12.75 -11.13 8.80
CA SER A 289 -14.03 -10.50 8.50
C SER A 289 -15.23 -11.35 8.94
N GLN A 290 -15.04 -12.28 9.87
CA GLN A 290 -16.17 -12.92 10.56
C GLN A 290 -16.31 -12.54 12.04
N VAL A 291 -15.56 -11.56 12.54
CA VAL A 291 -15.89 -10.91 13.83
C VAL A 291 -15.68 -9.39 13.73
N LEU A 292 -16.72 -8.69 13.28
CA LEU A 292 -17.02 -7.27 13.54
C LEU A 292 -16.03 -6.19 13.03
N ASP A 293 -16.52 -5.40 12.06
CA ASP A 293 -16.10 -4.05 11.62
C ASP A 293 -14.70 -3.81 11.00
N PRO A 294 -14.61 -3.23 9.77
CA PRO A 294 -13.39 -3.17 8.97
C PRO A 294 -12.55 -1.90 9.22
N ARG A 295 -12.31 -1.52 10.48
CA ARG A 295 -11.26 -0.53 10.80
C ARG A 295 -10.18 -1.25 11.58
N PRO A 296 -8.90 -1.15 11.22
CA PRO A 296 -7.84 -1.65 12.08
C PRO A 296 -7.95 -0.87 13.39
N SER A 297 -8.40 -1.54 14.43
CA SER A 297 -8.12 -1.14 15.81
C SER A 297 -6.62 -1.37 16.01
N ILE A 298 -5.81 -0.48 15.42
CA ILE A 298 -4.60 -0.01 16.09
C ILE A 298 -5.07 0.17 17.52
N ALA A 299 -4.51 -0.59 18.44
CA ALA A 299 -4.94 -0.57 19.82
C ALA A 299 -4.73 0.87 20.30
N LYS A 300 -5.79 1.68 20.27
CA LYS A 300 -5.68 3.11 20.50
C LYS A 300 -5.46 3.23 21.97
N THR A 301 -4.33 3.79 22.34
CA THR A 301 -4.17 4.32 23.69
C THR A 301 -5.29 5.31 23.91
N CYS A 302 -6.07 5.09 24.97
CA CYS A 302 -7.09 6.03 25.41
C CYS A 302 -6.41 7.39 25.57
N MET A 303 -6.93 8.41 24.89
CA MET A 303 -6.31 9.74 24.92
C MET A 303 -6.33 10.37 26.31
N SER A 304 -7.18 9.85 27.21
CA SER A 304 -7.29 10.37 28.55
C SER A 304 -6.46 9.63 29.59
N CYS A 305 -6.50 8.29 29.63
CA CYS A 305 -5.73 7.52 30.63
C CYS A 305 -4.48 6.82 30.08
N GLY A 306 -4.24 6.87 28.77
CA GLY A 306 -3.12 6.20 28.11
C GLY A 306 -3.25 4.68 27.98
N ALA A 307 -4.28 4.07 28.58
CA ALA A 307 -4.45 2.62 28.53
C ALA A 307 -4.88 2.15 27.14
N ILE A 308 -4.43 0.97 26.73
CA ILE A 308 -4.75 0.38 25.43
C ILE A 308 -6.22 -0.04 25.42
N ALA A 309 -7.09 0.75 24.78
CA ALA A 309 -8.52 0.51 24.75
C ALA A 309 -8.89 -0.33 23.53
N LYS A 310 -9.47 -1.52 23.77
CA LYS A 310 -9.97 -2.39 22.69
C LYS A 310 -11.27 -1.84 22.08
N ARG A 311 -12.02 -1.05 22.85
CA ARG A 311 -13.32 -0.45 22.50
C ARG A 311 -13.41 0.97 23.06
N PHE A 312 -14.32 1.75 22.50
CA PHE A 312 -14.61 3.11 22.94
C PHE A 312 -16.08 3.19 23.35
N PRO A 313 -16.44 3.76 24.52
CA PRO A 313 -15.57 4.43 25.49
C PRO A 313 -14.54 3.49 26.16
N CYS A 314 -13.46 4.05 26.71
CA CYS A 314 -12.39 3.25 27.31
C CYS A 314 -12.90 2.43 28.50
N GLU A 315 -12.66 1.12 28.53
CA GLU A 315 -13.13 0.25 29.61
C GLU A 315 -12.48 0.55 30.97
N ILE A 316 -11.31 1.21 30.99
CA ILE A 316 -10.53 1.45 32.22
C ILE A 316 -10.93 2.75 32.91
N CYS A 317 -11.03 3.85 32.15
CA CYS A 317 -11.37 5.16 32.71
C CYS A 317 -12.76 5.66 32.31
N SER A 318 -13.51 4.90 31.50
CA SER A 318 -14.79 5.32 30.90
C SER A 318 -14.73 6.58 30.05
N GLU A 319 -13.54 7.15 29.80
CA GLU A 319 -13.40 8.35 28.99
C GLU A 319 -13.42 8.07 27.50
N GLY A 320 -13.94 9.07 26.79
CA GLY A 320 -14.22 9.00 25.36
C GLY A 320 -15.61 9.44 24.98
N THR A 321 -16.48 9.75 25.93
CA THR A 321 -17.80 10.31 25.62
C THR A 321 -17.65 11.61 24.84
N GLN A 322 -18.09 11.59 23.58
CA GLN A 322 -18.10 12.78 22.73
C GLN A 322 -19.30 13.63 23.06
N CYS A 323 -19.07 14.92 23.31
CA CYS A 323 -20.15 15.88 23.50
C CYS A 323 -21.01 15.93 22.24
N THR A 324 -22.31 15.66 22.39
CA THR A 324 -23.20 15.64 21.22
C THR A 324 -23.32 16.99 20.52
N THR A 325 -23.05 18.09 21.22
CA THR A 325 -23.10 19.45 20.68
C THR A 325 -21.84 19.83 19.90
N CYS A 326 -20.65 19.76 20.51
CA CYS A 326 -19.40 20.22 19.87
C CYS A 326 -18.58 19.11 19.17
N LYS A 327 -18.97 17.84 19.35
CA LYS A 327 -18.26 16.65 18.82
C LYS A 327 -16.84 16.44 19.35
N LEU A 328 -16.43 17.22 20.35
CA LEU A 328 -15.16 17.01 21.07
C LEU A 328 -15.36 16.03 22.23
N ASN A 329 -14.28 15.37 22.65
CA ASN A 329 -14.28 14.48 23.81
C ASN A 329 -14.52 15.29 25.10
N ILE A 330 -15.32 14.74 26.01
CA ILE A 330 -15.50 15.25 27.36
C ILE A 330 -14.39 14.66 28.23
N GLY A 331 -13.55 15.50 28.81
CA GLY A 331 -12.40 15.11 29.64
C GLY A 331 -12.76 14.82 31.10
N GLN A 332 -11.88 14.11 31.81
CA GLN A 332 -11.95 13.92 33.26
C GLN A 332 -12.02 15.27 33.99
N GLY A 333 -13.06 15.44 34.81
CA GLY A 333 -13.26 16.65 35.62
C GLY A 333 -14.03 17.76 34.93
N GLU A 334 -14.41 17.60 33.66
CA GLU A 334 -15.31 18.54 32.99
C GLU A 334 -16.78 18.26 33.34
N ASP A 335 -17.54 19.32 33.59
CA ASP A 335 -18.98 19.20 33.86
C ASP A 335 -19.72 18.68 32.63
N SER A 336 -20.41 17.56 32.80
CA SER A 336 -21.22 16.94 31.74
C SER A 336 -22.67 16.77 32.18
N LEU A 337 -23.57 17.04 31.24
CA LEU A 337 -25.01 16.80 31.39
C LEU A 337 -25.43 15.71 30.41
N HIS A 338 -26.47 14.96 30.78
CA HIS A 338 -27.01 13.87 29.97
C HIS A 338 -28.45 14.17 29.62
N CYS A 339 -28.84 13.92 28.37
CA CYS A 339 -30.24 14.03 27.99
C CYS A 339 -31.07 12.95 28.73
N PRO A 340 -32.15 13.30 29.45
CA PRO A 340 -33.00 12.31 30.16
C PRO A 340 -33.65 11.30 29.22
N TYR A 341 -33.86 11.66 27.95
CA TYR A 341 -34.49 10.80 26.95
C TYR A 341 -33.51 9.84 26.26
N CYS A 342 -32.41 10.37 25.68
CA CYS A 342 -31.48 9.55 24.90
C CYS A 342 -30.16 9.20 25.62
N LYS A 343 -29.95 9.73 26.83
CA LYS A 343 -28.77 9.51 27.70
C LYS A 343 -27.43 9.87 27.07
N GLN A 344 -27.44 10.62 25.96
CA GLN A 344 -26.20 11.04 25.33
C GLN A 344 -25.57 12.21 26.12
N PRO A 345 -24.24 12.18 26.32
CA PRO A 345 -23.54 13.18 27.11
C PRO A 345 -23.20 14.43 26.28
N SER A 346 -23.18 15.57 26.95
CA SER A 346 -22.68 16.83 26.42
C SER A 346 -21.96 17.62 27.51
N HIS A 347 -20.96 18.41 27.13
CA HIS A 347 -20.43 19.46 27.99
C HIS A 347 -21.58 20.32 28.51
N SER A 348 -21.66 20.53 29.82
CA SER A 348 -22.74 21.26 30.48
C SER A 348 -22.96 22.63 29.82
N LYS A 349 -21.88 23.39 29.61
CA LYS A 349 -21.89 24.70 28.95
C LYS A 349 -22.52 24.66 27.54
N HIS A 350 -22.08 23.72 26.70
CA HIS A 350 -22.55 23.63 25.31
C HIS A 350 -24.00 23.15 25.23
N LEU A 351 -24.44 22.27 26.13
CA LEU A 351 -25.84 21.83 26.16
C LEU A 351 -26.75 22.97 26.63
N LEU A 352 -26.38 23.69 27.69
CA LEU A 352 -27.18 24.81 28.20
C LEU A 352 -27.27 25.98 27.19
N GLU A 353 -26.18 26.31 26.50
CA GLU A 353 -26.20 27.31 25.42
C GLU A 353 -27.10 26.86 24.25
N TRP A 354 -27.03 25.57 23.87
CA TRP A 354 -27.90 25.01 22.84
C TRP A 354 -29.37 25.10 23.23
N LEU A 355 -29.70 24.79 24.49
CA LEU A 355 -31.07 24.83 25.00
C LEU A 355 -31.63 26.24 25.09
N LYS A 356 -30.81 27.26 25.40
CA LYS A 356 -31.24 28.66 25.33
C LYS A 356 -31.69 29.07 23.93
N ILE A 357 -31.11 28.50 22.88
CA ILE A 357 -31.41 28.84 21.48
C ILE A 357 -32.53 27.97 20.91
N LYS A 358 -32.49 26.66 21.18
CA LYS A 358 -33.34 25.66 20.50
C LYS A 358 -34.40 25.03 21.41
N GLY A 359 -34.15 24.93 22.72
CA GLY A 359 -35.06 24.28 23.67
C GLY A 359 -35.24 22.76 23.49
N GLU A 360 -34.39 22.11 22.68
CA GLU A 360 -34.48 20.68 22.36
C GLU A 360 -33.10 20.01 22.33
N CYS A 361 -33.06 18.69 22.55
CA CYS A 361 -31.83 17.91 22.52
C CYS A 361 -31.20 17.87 21.11
N PRO A 362 -29.89 18.15 20.95
CA PRO A 362 -29.22 18.12 19.64
C PRO A 362 -29.17 16.73 19.00
N ASN A 363 -29.34 15.66 19.79
CA ASN A 363 -29.30 14.28 19.31
C ASN A 363 -30.68 13.70 19.01
N CYS A 364 -31.59 13.66 19.99
CA CYS A 364 -32.92 13.04 19.82
C CYS A 364 -34.04 14.03 19.51
N ARG A 365 -33.80 15.34 19.58
CA ARG A 365 -34.77 16.42 19.32
C ARG A 365 -35.98 16.48 20.26
N GLU A 366 -35.94 15.75 21.38
CA GLU A 366 -36.93 15.93 22.45
C GLU A 366 -36.75 17.27 23.15
N LYS A 367 -37.85 17.91 23.55
CA LYS A 367 -37.81 19.17 24.29
C LYS A 367 -37.19 18.96 25.66
N LEU A 368 -36.27 19.84 26.05
CA LEU A 368 -35.57 19.76 27.33
C LEU A 368 -35.79 21.03 28.12
N ASN A 369 -36.13 20.88 29.40
CA ASN A 369 -36.21 21.98 30.35
C ASN A 369 -34.85 22.11 31.08
N PRO A 370 -34.20 23.28 31.07
CA PRO A 370 -32.91 23.48 31.74
C PRO A 370 -32.91 23.13 33.23
N ASP A 371 -34.06 23.26 33.91
CA ASP A 371 -34.19 22.96 35.35
C ASP A 371 -34.28 21.45 35.65
N GLU A 372 -34.43 20.61 34.62
CA GLU A 372 -34.57 19.14 34.74
C GLU A 372 -33.26 18.38 34.44
N LEU A 373 -32.17 19.09 34.13
CA LEU A 373 -30.90 18.52 33.67
C LEU A 373 -29.82 18.36 34.74
#